data_AF-A0A817FLN1-F1
#
_entry.id   AF-A0A817FLN1-F1
#
_cell.length_a   1.000
_cell.length_b   1.000
_cell.length_c   1.000
_cell.angle_alpha   90.00
_cell.angle_beta   90.00
_cell.angle_gamma   90.00
#
_symmetry.space_group_name_H-M   'P 1'
#
loop_
_entity.id
_entity.type
_entity.pdbx_description
1 polymer ?
#
loop_
_entity_poly.entity_id
_entity_poly.type
_entity_poly.pdbx_seq_one_letter_code
_entity_poly.pdbx_strand_id
1 'polypeptide(L)'
;MIYFFFICWCLLVRLDRSEQTDVSSWYKTQIIDTVIPPYHAAYTTLNEKIVRRLLTVNIDSDETTIGTLVDSLVCASRNVQNKLSEATNASEQIRNSLDEKIAQLVLLITNQENKVQESQQSVNQANINIEHAQQQVTTAENAVRDKQNALNAAEHDMHEAQKAVERARLCGGRRRRKRGFGKWWRKRVEKPFVHAIRQTVIKPVCSVINSGGIDNAKERRAIAAHTFHEAQQRLTQYQQNLAHQRAQHAIAQTQLNEANSQLNILTGQLNEQRAKQTIITLIIKQFKSIEIHLKDVLGSSIVLEDAISQLINFELVIAPLHAIYKEMITNNVMNSFNFEISAEMVAKILENLKFLKEKMPNLPLNEIIVEETNINCT
;
A
#
# COMPACT_ATOMS: atom_id res chain seq x y z
N MET A 1 -17.58 -19.93 -0.10
CA MET A 1 -17.33 -18.53 0.28
C MET A 1 -15.97 -17.98 -0.14
N ILE A 2 -14.95 -18.81 -0.45
CA ILE A 2 -13.61 -18.34 -0.85
C ILE A 2 -13.59 -17.70 -2.27
N TYR A 3 -14.49 -18.11 -3.17
CA TYR A 3 -14.58 -17.56 -4.53
C TYR A 3 -15.15 -16.14 -4.63
N PHE A 4 -15.89 -15.67 -3.61
CA PHE A 4 -16.48 -14.33 -3.64
C PHE A 4 -15.47 -13.23 -3.32
N PHE A 5 -14.48 -13.52 -2.46
CA PHE A 5 -13.41 -12.57 -2.11
C PHE A 5 -12.42 -12.34 -3.26
N PHE A 6 -12.11 -13.37 -4.06
CA PHE A 6 -11.19 -13.26 -5.18
C PHE A 6 -11.75 -12.43 -6.35
N ILE A 7 -13.06 -12.55 -6.61
CA ILE A 7 -13.72 -11.78 -7.68
C ILE A 7 -13.85 -10.30 -7.27
N CYS A 8 -14.09 -10.01 -5.99
CA CYS A 8 -14.16 -8.63 -5.49
C CYS A 8 -12.79 -7.95 -5.48
N TRP A 9 -11.71 -8.67 -5.13
CA TRP A 9 -10.33 -8.16 -5.19
C TRP A 9 -9.89 -7.87 -6.64
N CYS A 10 -10.18 -8.77 -7.58
CA CYS A 10 -9.84 -8.55 -8.99
C CYS A 10 -10.65 -7.43 -9.65
N LEU A 11 -11.88 -7.15 -9.18
CA LEU A 11 -12.68 -6.03 -9.67
C LEU A 11 -12.21 -4.69 -9.10
N LEU A 12 -11.85 -4.63 -7.81
CA LEU A 12 -11.30 -3.41 -7.18
C LEU A 12 -9.94 -3.03 -7.78
N VAL A 13 -9.02 -3.98 -7.98
CA VAL A 13 -7.71 -3.72 -8.60
C VAL A 13 -7.83 -3.33 -10.08
N ARG A 14 -8.90 -3.76 -10.77
CA ARG A 14 -9.12 -3.46 -12.20
C ARG A 14 -9.91 -2.18 -12.45
N LEU A 15 -10.74 -1.75 -11.50
CA LEU A 15 -11.46 -0.46 -11.52
C LEU A 15 -10.53 0.72 -11.16
N ASP A 16 -9.45 0.49 -10.41
CA ASP A 16 -8.56 1.58 -9.98
C ASP A 16 -7.35 1.79 -10.92
N ARG A 17 -6.86 0.71 -11.57
CA ARG A 17 -5.92 0.82 -12.69
C ARG A 17 -6.47 1.63 -13.87
N SER A 18 -7.79 1.63 -14.08
CA SER A 18 -8.41 2.51 -15.08
C SER A 18 -8.32 3.98 -14.72
N GLU A 19 -8.35 4.33 -13.43
CA GLU A 19 -8.33 5.73 -12.96
C GLU A 19 -6.93 6.37 -13.11
N GLN A 20 -5.87 5.56 -12.97
CA GLN A 20 -4.49 6.02 -13.17
C GLN A 20 -4.17 6.30 -14.66
N THR A 21 -4.76 5.52 -15.58
CA THR A 21 -4.79 5.86 -17.01
C THR A 21 -5.72 7.04 -17.31
N ASP A 22 -6.78 7.22 -16.52
CA ASP A 22 -7.78 8.27 -16.74
C ASP A 22 -7.21 9.67 -16.52
N VAL A 23 -6.49 9.90 -15.42
CA VAL A 23 -5.92 11.22 -15.11
C VAL A 23 -4.92 11.66 -16.19
N SER A 24 -3.95 10.81 -16.54
CA SER A 24 -2.99 11.14 -17.61
C SER A 24 -3.65 11.28 -18.98
N SER A 25 -4.70 10.49 -19.27
CA SER A 25 -5.43 10.56 -20.53
C SER A 25 -6.21 11.87 -20.62
N TRP A 26 -6.93 12.24 -19.56
CA TRP A 26 -7.72 13.46 -19.48
C TRP A 26 -6.86 14.70 -19.75
N TYR A 27 -5.69 14.82 -19.10
CA TYR A 27 -4.80 15.97 -19.30
C TYR A 27 -4.27 16.05 -20.74
N LYS A 28 -3.92 14.92 -21.35
CA LYS A 28 -3.51 14.88 -22.75
C LYS A 28 -4.63 15.36 -23.68
N THR A 29 -5.85 14.87 -23.45
CA THR A 29 -7.03 15.30 -24.20
C THR A 29 -7.26 16.80 -24.04
N GLN A 30 -7.19 17.35 -22.83
CA GLN A 30 -7.36 18.79 -22.61
C GLN A 30 -6.35 19.63 -23.38
N ILE A 31 -5.06 19.24 -23.41
CA ILE A 31 -4.05 19.95 -24.21
C ILE A 31 -4.38 19.90 -25.70
N ILE A 32 -4.72 18.70 -26.21
CA ILE A 32 -5.05 18.48 -27.63
C ILE A 32 -6.26 19.31 -28.04
N ASP A 33 -7.25 19.46 -27.15
CA ASP A 33 -8.50 20.11 -27.49
C ASP A 33 -8.46 21.62 -27.28
N THR A 34 -7.64 22.13 -26.35
CA THR A 34 -7.72 23.54 -25.92
C THR A 34 -6.44 24.35 -26.11
N VAL A 35 -5.27 23.73 -26.09
CA VAL A 35 -3.97 24.44 -26.20
C VAL A 35 -3.41 24.32 -27.62
N ILE A 36 -3.41 23.11 -28.18
CA ILE A 36 -2.84 22.84 -29.51
C ILE A 36 -3.55 23.61 -30.63
N PRO A 37 -4.89 23.66 -30.71
CA PRO A 37 -5.57 24.32 -31.83
C PRO A 37 -5.26 25.82 -31.94
N PRO A 38 -5.36 26.64 -30.87
CA PRO A 38 -4.98 28.05 -30.96
C PRO A 38 -3.47 28.24 -31.20
N TYR A 39 -2.62 27.40 -30.61
CA TYR A 39 -1.17 27.42 -30.89
C TYR A 39 -0.85 27.16 -32.37
N HIS A 40 -1.50 26.15 -32.97
CA HIS A 40 -1.38 25.85 -34.40
C HIS A 40 -1.93 26.98 -35.28
N ALA A 41 -3.04 27.61 -34.89
CA ALA A 41 -3.61 28.75 -35.61
C ALA A 41 -2.67 29.97 -35.59
N ALA A 42 -2.00 30.23 -34.45
CA ALA A 42 -0.98 31.27 -34.34
C ALA A 42 0.19 30.99 -35.28
N TYR A 43 0.71 29.76 -35.25
CA TYR A 43 1.79 29.32 -36.14
C TYR A 43 1.42 29.47 -37.63
N THR A 44 0.22 29.02 -38.02
CA THR A 44 -0.28 29.14 -39.40
C THR A 44 -0.37 30.60 -39.83
N THR A 45 -0.91 31.47 -38.95
CA THR A 45 -1.04 32.90 -39.23
C THR A 45 0.33 33.57 -39.39
N LEU A 46 1.29 33.23 -38.53
CA LEU A 46 2.67 33.73 -38.61
C LEU A 46 3.31 33.38 -39.97
N ASN A 47 3.17 32.12 -40.39
CA ASN A 47 3.80 31.67 -41.63
C ASN A 47 3.09 32.22 -42.88
N GLU A 48 1.75 32.10 -42.94
CA GLU A 48 0.98 32.41 -44.14
C GLU A 48 0.67 33.89 -44.32
N LYS A 49 0.49 34.63 -43.21
CA LYS A 49 0.06 36.04 -43.26
C LYS A 49 1.19 37.03 -42.95
N ILE A 50 2.23 36.62 -42.23
CA ILE A 50 3.37 37.50 -41.95
C ILE A 50 4.55 37.14 -42.85
N VAL A 51 5.17 35.96 -42.66
CA VAL A 51 6.37 35.56 -43.41
C VAL A 51 6.14 35.56 -44.92
N ARG A 52 5.09 34.90 -45.39
CA ARG A 52 4.80 34.83 -46.84
C ARG A 52 4.55 36.20 -47.46
N ARG A 53 3.88 37.11 -46.74
CA ARG A 53 3.64 38.47 -47.24
C ARG A 53 4.93 39.27 -47.35
N LEU A 54 5.79 39.20 -46.33
CA LEU A 54 7.11 39.82 -46.33
C LEU A 54 8.00 39.31 -47.49
N LEU A 55 7.90 38.01 -47.83
CA LEU A 55 8.63 37.44 -48.96
C LEU A 55 8.16 37.94 -50.33
N THR A 56 6.91 38.41 -50.44
CA THR A 56 6.29 38.84 -51.71
C THR A 56 6.32 40.35 -51.93
N VAL A 57 6.87 41.12 -51.00
CA VAL A 57 6.95 42.59 -51.10
C VAL A 57 7.85 42.96 -52.28
N ASN A 58 7.36 43.88 -53.13
CA ASN A 58 8.15 44.43 -54.21
C ASN A 58 8.97 45.63 -53.71
N ILE A 59 10.23 45.70 -54.11
CA ILE A 59 11.17 46.77 -53.70
C ILE A 59 10.77 48.12 -54.33
N ASP A 60 10.05 48.08 -55.46
CA ASP A 60 9.58 49.26 -56.19
C ASP A 60 8.14 49.68 -55.81
N SER A 61 7.60 49.15 -54.71
CA SER A 61 6.23 49.47 -54.26
C SER A 61 6.09 50.92 -53.81
N ASP A 62 4.95 51.54 -54.15
CA ASP A 62 4.62 52.89 -53.68
C ASP A 62 4.25 52.94 -52.19
N GLU A 63 4.24 54.14 -51.62
CA GLU A 63 3.97 54.40 -50.21
C GLU A 63 2.64 53.81 -49.72
N THR A 64 1.59 53.93 -50.54
CA THR A 64 0.26 53.34 -50.28
C THR A 64 0.28 51.82 -50.22
N THR A 65 1.05 51.16 -51.08
CA THR A 65 1.22 49.70 -51.08
C THR A 65 1.99 49.24 -49.85
N ILE A 66 3.00 50.00 -49.41
CA ILE A 66 3.73 49.72 -48.17
C ILE A 66 2.82 49.94 -46.95
N GLY A 67 2.06 51.03 -46.88
CA GLY A 67 1.11 51.28 -45.79
C GLY A 67 0.07 50.16 -45.63
N THR A 68 -0.56 49.73 -46.73
CA THR A 68 -1.52 48.61 -46.71
C THR A 68 -0.89 47.27 -46.31
N LEU A 69 0.38 47.04 -46.66
CA LEU A 69 1.13 45.89 -46.17
C LEU A 69 1.33 45.98 -44.65
N VAL A 70 1.79 47.11 -44.13
CA VAL A 70 2.00 47.32 -42.69
C VAL A 70 0.72 47.08 -41.92
N ASP A 71 -0.39 47.70 -42.31
CA ASP A 71 -1.70 47.50 -41.67
C ASP A 71 -2.09 46.01 -41.62
N SER A 72 -1.90 45.31 -42.74
CA SER A 72 -2.19 43.88 -42.80
C SER A 72 -1.26 43.04 -41.92
N LEU A 73 0.01 43.41 -41.78
CA LEU A 73 0.98 42.73 -40.93
C LEU A 73 0.69 42.99 -39.45
N VAL A 74 0.32 44.21 -39.07
CA VAL A 74 -0.15 44.55 -37.72
C VAL A 74 -1.36 43.69 -37.36
N CYS A 75 -2.37 43.62 -38.24
CA CYS A 75 -3.55 42.78 -37.99
C CYS A 75 -3.22 41.29 -37.91
N ALA A 76 -2.30 40.80 -38.74
CA ALA A 76 -1.83 39.41 -38.64
C ALA A 76 -1.10 39.16 -37.32
N SER A 77 -0.26 40.11 -36.86
CA SER A 77 0.48 40.01 -35.60
C SER A 77 -0.47 40.00 -34.39
N ARG A 78 -1.47 40.90 -34.36
CA ARG A 78 -2.53 40.90 -33.34
C ARG A 78 -3.28 39.57 -33.29
N ASN A 79 -3.59 38.98 -34.44
CA ASN A 79 -4.24 37.67 -34.49
C ASN A 79 -3.33 36.56 -33.91
N VAL A 80 -2.03 36.57 -34.24
CA VAL A 80 -1.04 35.66 -33.63
C VAL A 80 -1.04 35.80 -32.11
N GLN A 81 -0.99 37.02 -31.59
CA GLN A 81 -1.04 37.27 -30.14
C GLN A 81 -2.35 36.80 -29.50
N ASN A 82 -3.50 37.09 -30.11
CA ASN A 82 -4.80 36.64 -29.61
C ASN A 82 -4.85 35.12 -29.50
N LYS A 83 -4.35 34.40 -30.51
CA LYS A 83 -4.26 32.93 -30.50
C LYS A 83 -3.27 32.39 -29.49
N LEU A 84 -2.11 33.03 -29.31
CA LEU A 84 -1.17 32.63 -28.25
C LEU A 84 -1.72 32.92 -26.85
N SER A 85 -2.50 33.99 -26.68
CA SER A 85 -3.21 34.32 -25.44
C SER A 85 -4.30 33.30 -25.13
N GLU A 86 -5.11 32.90 -26.12
CA GLU A 86 -6.06 31.78 -26.00
C GLU A 86 -5.37 30.49 -25.51
N ALA A 87 -4.25 30.12 -26.13
CA ALA A 87 -3.47 28.94 -25.74
C ALA A 87 -2.88 29.06 -24.32
N THR A 88 -2.37 30.24 -23.96
CA THR A 88 -1.79 30.52 -22.64
C THR A 88 -2.85 30.39 -21.54
N ASN A 89 -4.01 31.02 -21.75
CA ASN A 89 -5.15 30.98 -20.82
C ASN A 89 -5.67 29.54 -20.64
N ALA A 90 -5.79 28.78 -21.73
CA ALA A 90 -6.16 27.37 -21.67
C ALA A 90 -5.15 26.55 -20.86
N SER A 91 -3.84 26.77 -21.07
CA SER A 91 -2.80 26.07 -20.32
C SER A 91 -2.85 26.37 -18.81
N GLU A 92 -3.15 27.63 -18.45
CA GLU A 92 -3.27 28.05 -17.05
C GLU A 92 -4.49 27.43 -16.37
N GLN A 93 -5.63 27.33 -17.08
CA GLN A 93 -6.82 26.63 -16.56
C GLN A 93 -6.51 25.16 -16.26
N ILE A 94 -5.77 24.48 -17.16
CA ILE A 94 -5.38 23.09 -16.92
C ILE A 94 -4.40 22.99 -15.74
N ARG A 95 -3.44 23.92 -15.61
CA ARG A 95 -2.53 23.96 -14.44
C ARG A 95 -3.30 24.12 -13.14
N ASN A 96 -4.24 25.07 -13.06
CA ASN A 96 -5.02 25.28 -11.85
C ASN A 96 -5.81 24.02 -11.45
N SER A 97 -6.35 23.29 -12.44
CA SER A 97 -6.98 21.98 -12.19
C SER A 97 -6.00 20.91 -11.70
N LEU A 98 -4.76 20.87 -12.23
CA LEU A 98 -3.70 19.99 -11.71
C LEU A 98 -3.34 20.29 -10.26
N ASP A 99 -3.22 21.58 -9.93
CA ASP A 99 -2.87 22.05 -8.59
C ASP A 99 -3.96 21.68 -7.56
N GLU A 100 -5.24 21.77 -7.95
CA GLU A 100 -6.34 21.28 -7.11
C GLU A 100 -6.28 19.77 -6.91
N LYS A 101 -6.02 19.00 -7.98
CA LYS A 101 -5.93 17.53 -7.90
C LYS A 101 -4.74 17.06 -7.07
N ILE A 102 -3.58 17.70 -7.17
CA ILE A 102 -2.43 17.34 -6.35
C ILE A 102 -2.66 17.71 -4.88
N ALA A 103 -3.30 18.85 -4.58
CA ALA A 103 -3.67 19.21 -3.22
C ALA A 103 -4.63 18.18 -2.59
N GLN A 104 -5.66 17.77 -3.33
CA GLN A 104 -6.59 16.71 -2.90
C GLN A 104 -5.85 15.39 -2.63
N LEU A 105 -4.93 15.01 -3.51
CA LEU A 105 -4.18 13.76 -3.36
C LEU A 105 -3.21 13.80 -2.17
N VAL A 106 -2.57 14.94 -1.89
CA VAL A 106 -1.72 15.11 -0.71
C VAL A 106 -2.52 14.93 0.58
N LEU A 107 -3.74 15.48 0.66
CA LEU A 107 -4.62 15.27 1.81
C LEU A 107 -5.04 13.80 1.96
N LEU A 108 -5.36 13.13 0.85
CA LEU A 108 -5.71 11.70 0.85
C LEU A 108 -4.53 10.84 1.33
N ILE A 109 -3.32 11.09 0.82
CA ILE A 109 -2.10 10.39 1.24
C ILE A 109 -1.86 10.60 2.73
N THR A 110 -1.95 11.84 3.22
CA THR A 110 -1.74 12.16 4.64
C THR A 110 -2.74 11.41 5.53
N ASN A 111 -4.02 11.41 5.15
CA ASN A 111 -5.05 10.66 5.87
C ASN A 111 -4.79 9.15 5.85
N GLN A 112 -4.30 8.62 4.72
CA GLN A 112 -3.99 7.21 4.58
C GLN A 112 -2.75 6.81 5.38
N GLU A 113 -1.73 7.67 5.47
CA GLU A 113 -0.54 7.48 6.31
C GLU A 113 -0.92 7.36 7.79
N ASN A 114 -1.81 8.24 8.26
CA ASN A 114 -2.34 8.17 9.63
C ASN A 114 -3.03 6.83 9.90
N LYS A 115 -3.88 6.36 8.97
CA LYS A 115 -4.55 5.05 9.08
C LYS A 115 -3.56 3.88 9.10
N VAL A 116 -2.51 3.92 8.27
CA VAL A 116 -1.44 2.91 8.28
C VAL A 116 -0.74 2.90 9.64
N GLN A 117 -0.47 4.07 10.22
CA GLN A 117 0.16 4.18 11.54
C GLN A 117 -0.74 3.60 12.65
N GLU A 118 -2.04 3.92 12.65
CA GLU A 118 -3.02 3.34 13.59
C GLU A 118 -3.14 1.81 13.44
N SER A 119 -3.13 1.32 12.20
CA SER A 119 -3.16 -0.11 11.93
C SER A 119 -1.88 -0.82 12.38
N GLN A 120 -0.72 -0.19 12.22
CA GLN A 120 0.55 -0.69 12.73
C GLN A 120 0.55 -0.78 14.26
N GLN A 121 -0.02 0.21 14.95
CA GLN A 121 -0.20 0.16 16.40
C GLN A 121 -1.12 -1.00 16.80
N SER A 122 -2.19 -1.24 16.04
CA SER A 122 -3.10 -2.37 16.26
C SER A 122 -2.40 -3.73 16.10
N VAL A 123 -1.53 -3.88 15.09
CA VAL A 123 -0.69 -5.08 14.89
C VAL A 123 0.26 -5.27 16.08
N ASN A 124 0.92 -4.20 16.52
CA ASN A 124 1.83 -4.27 17.68
C ASN A 124 1.08 -4.71 18.94
N GLN A 125 -0.12 -4.19 19.18
CA GLN A 125 -0.95 -4.60 20.31
C GLN A 125 -1.40 -6.06 20.19
N ALA A 126 -1.77 -6.52 19.00
CA ALA A 126 -2.14 -7.91 18.77
C ALA A 126 -0.97 -8.88 19.02
N ASN A 127 0.25 -8.50 18.64
CA ASN A 127 1.46 -9.28 18.94
C ASN A 127 1.67 -9.42 20.46
N ILE A 128 1.57 -8.31 21.21
CA ILE A 128 1.68 -8.34 22.69
C ILE A 128 0.62 -9.27 23.29
N ASN A 129 -0.61 -9.22 22.79
CA ASN A 129 -1.70 -10.07 23.29
C ASN A 129 -1.43 -11.56 23.03
N ILE A 130 -0.85 -11.91 21.88
CA ILE A 130 -0.45 -13.29 21.56
C ILE A 130 0.67 -13.76 22.47
N GLU A 131 1.71 -12.94 22.68
CA GLU A 131 2.81 -13.29 23.59
C GLU A 131 2.27 -13.59 25.00
N HIS A 132 1.37 -12.74 25.50
CA HIS A 132 0.73 -12.96 26.80
C HIS A 132 -0.12 -14.24 26.82
N ALA A 133 -0.94 -14.49 25.80
CA ALA A 133 -1.74 -15.71 25.71
C ALA A 133 -0.86 -16.98 25.64
N GLN A 134 0.27 -16.91 24.92
CA GLN A 134 1.23 -18.02 24.82
C GLN A 134 1.91 -18.31 26.17
N GLN A 135 2.24 -17.27 26.94
CA GLN A 135 2.75 -17.42 28.31
C GLN A 135 1.72 -18.07 29.24
N GLN A 136 0.44 -17.71 29.12
CA GLN A 136 -0.65 -18.33 29.89
C GLN A 136 -0.87 -19.80 29.54
N VAL A 137 -0.82 -20.15 28.25
CA VAL A 137 -0.85 -21.55 27.80
C VAL A 137 0.31 -22.34 28.40
N THR A 138 1.54 -21.82 28.30
CA THR A 138 2.74 -22.48 28.85
C THR A 138 2.61 -22.70 30.36
N THR A 139 2.09 -21.72 31.08
CA THR A 139 1.85 -21.82 32.54
C THR A 139 0.80 -22.89 32.85
N ALA A 140 -0.30 -22.94 32.09
CA ALA A 140 -1.34 -23.95 32.27
C ALA A 140 -0.86 -25.37 31.92
N GLU A 141 0.00 -25.53 30.91
CA GLU A 141 0.60 -26.82 30.55
C GLU A 141 1.49 -27.36 31.67
N ASN A 142 2.34 -26.50 32.24
CA ASN A 142 3.16 -26.86 33.39
C ASN A 142 2.30 -27.27 34.59
N ALA A 143 1.21 -26.53 34.87
CA ALA A 143 0.31 -26.87 35.96
C ALA A 143 -0.40 -28.22 35.74
N VAL A 144 -0.85 -28.53 34.51
CA VAL A 144 -1.42 -29.84 34.16
C VAL A 144 -0.39 -30.95 34.36
N ARG A 145 0.86 -30.74 33.94
CA ARG A 145 1.95 -31.71 34.14
C ARG A 145 2.19 -32.00 35.62
N ASP A 146 2.21 -30.96 36.46
CA ASP A 146 2.40 -31.12 37.91
C ASP A 146 1.23 -31.85 38.56
N LYS A 147 -0.02 -31.60 38.14
CA LYS A 147 -1.18 -32.35 38.62
C LYS A 147 -1.21 -33.79 38.14
N GLN A 148 -0.74 -34.07 36.92
CA GLN A 148 -0.59 -35.44 36.43
C GLN A 148 0.43 -36.22 37.27
N ASN A 149 1.57 -35.60 37.61
CA ASN A 149 2.57 -36.20 38.48
C ASN A 149 1.99 -36.51 39.88
N ALA A 150 1.19 -35.60 40.43
CA ALA A 150 0.49 -35.81 41.70
C ALA A 150 -0.54 -36.94 41.62
N LEU A 151 -1.27 -37.07 40.51
CA LEU A 151 -2.20 -38.19 40.29
C LEU A 151 -1.46 -39.52 40.23
N ASN A 152 -0.34 -39.60 39.50
CA ASN A 152 0.48 -40.80 39.39
C ASN A 152 1.02 -41.24 40.77
N ALA A 153 1.41 -40.27 41.61
CA ALA A 153 1.81 -40.55 43.00
C ALA A 153 0.65 -41.09 43.84
N ALA A 154 -0.53 -40.47 43.76
CA ALA A 154 -1.72 -40.94 44.48
C ALA A 154 -2.19 -42.33 44.00
N GLU A 155 -2.04 -42.64 42.72
CA GLU A 155 -2.31 -43.97 42.15
C GLU A 155 -1.36 -45.03 42.74
N HIS A 156 -0.07 -44.69 42.84
CA HIS A 156 0.92 -45.54 43.48
C HIS A 156 0.55 -45.84 44.94
N ASP A 157 0.22 -44.82 45.72
CA ASP A 157 -0.19 -44.95 47.13
C ASP A 157 -1.48 -45.79 47.27
N MET A 158 -2.44 -45.61 46.38
CA MET A 158 -3.67 -46.40 46.31
C MET A 158 -3.34 -47.88 46.06
N HIS A 159 -2.44 -48.15 45.12
CA HIS A 159 -1.99 -49.51 44.79
C HIS A 159 -1.24 -50.16 45.95
N GLU A 160 -0.38 -49.42 46.65
CA GLU A 160 0.29 -49.89 47.87
C GLU A 160 -0.70 -50.19 49.00
N ALA A 161 -1.67 -49.30 49.23
CA ALA A 161 -2.71 -49.49 50.23
C ALA A 161 -3.59 -50.72 49.92
N GLN A 162 -3.89 -50.95 48.64
CA GLN A 162 -4.61 -52.16 48.20
C GLN A 162 -3.80 -53.43 48.45
N LYS A 163 -2.50 -53.44 48.11
CA LYS A 163 -1.58 -54.54 48.44
C LYS A 163 -1.51 -54.79 49.94
N ALA A 164 -1.50 -53.75 50.78
CA ALA A 164 -1.50 -53.87 52.23
C ALA A 164 -2.78 -54.54 52.76
N VAL A 165 -3.94 -54.17 52.23
CA VAL A 165 -5.22 -54.82 52.56
C VAL A 165 -5.24 -56.29 52.16
N GLU A 166 -4.73 -56.63 50.96
CA GLU A 166 -4.62 -58.02 50.50
C GLU A 166 -3.71 -58.85 51.40
N ARG A 167 -2.52 -58.34 51.75
CA ARG A 167 -1.61 -58.97 52.70
C ARG A 167 -2.28 -59.19 54.07
N ALA A 168 -2.99 -58.19 54.58
CA ALA A 168 -3.71 -58.29 55.85
C ALA A 168 -4.82 -59.36 55.83
N ARG A 169 -5.58 -59.44 54.72
CA ARG A 169 -6.61 -60.48 54.50
C ARG A 169 -6.00 -61.89 54.43
N LEU A 170 -4.89 -62.07 53.72
CA LEU A 170 -4.18 -63.36 53.62
C LEU A 170 -3.66 -63.84 54.98
N CYS A 171 -3.11 -62.94 55.80
CA CYS A 171 -2.70 -63.25 57.18
C CYS A 171 -3.91 -63.61 58.07
N GLY A 172 -5.03 -62.88 57.97
CA GLY A 172 -6.27 -63.16 58.71
C GLY A 172 -6.91 -64.51 58.37
N GLY A 173 -6.96 -64.87 57.08
CA GLY A 173 -7.46 -66.15 56.60
C GLY A 173 -6.62 -67.35 57.05
N ARG A 174 -5.28 -67.22 57.07
CA ARG A 174 -4.38 -68.24 57.64
C ARG A 174 -4.57 -68.42 59.14
N ARG A 175 -4.89 -67.35 59.89
CA ARG A 175 -5.16 -67.41 61.35
C ARG A 175 -6.47 -68.13 61.66
N ARG A 176 -7.54 -67.92 60.88
CA ARG A 176 -8.81 -68.68 60.98
C ARG A 176 -8.62 -70.17 60.66
N ARG A 177 -7.89 -70.52 59.59
CA ARG A 177 -7.59 -71.93 59.25
C ARG A 177 -6.79 -72.65 60.34
N LYS A 178 -5.81 -71.98 60.99
CA LYS A 178 -5.05 -72.58 62.10
C LYS A 178 -5.86 -72.79 63.39
N ARG A 179 -6.88 -71.96 63.67
CA ARG A 179 -7.77 -72.16 64.83
C ARG A 179 -8.81 -73.28 64.61
N GLY A 180 -9.24 -73.51 63.38
CA GLY A 180 -10.09 -74.66 63.01
C GLY A 180 -9.33 -75.99 63.02
N PHE A 181 -8.15 -76.05 62.39
CA PHE A 181 -7.33 -77.26 62.35
C PHE A 181 -6.62 -77.57 63.69
N GLY A 182 -6.22 -76.55 64.46
CA GLY A 182 -5.53 -76.74 65.74
C GLY A 182 -6.42 -77.29 66.86
N LYS A 183 -7.74 -77.07 66.79
CA LYS A 183 -8.72 -77.72 67.70
C LYS A 183 -9.09 -79.13 67.23
N TRP A 184 -9.11 -79.38 65.91
CA TRP A 184 -9.39 -80.70 65.36
C TRP A 184 -8.20 -81.68 65.54
N TRP A 185 -6.96 -81.24 65.29
CA TRP A 185 -5.75 -82.05 65.48
C TRP A 185 -5.28 -82.20 66.94
N ARG A 186 -5.72 -81.37 67.89
CA ARG A 186 -5.41 -81.61 69.32
C ARG A 186 -6.27 -82.68 69.98
N LYS A 187 -7.31 -83.18 69.30
CA LYS A 187 -8.19 -84.25 69.82
C LYS A 187 -7.98 -85.61 69.14
N ARG A 188 -7.08 -85.71 68.16
CA ARG A 188 -6.70 -86.95 67.48
C ARG A 188 -5.19 -86.94 67.30
N VAL A 189 -4.55 -88.06 67.57
CA VAL A 189 -3.10 -88.31 67.46
C VAL A 189 -2.31 -88.00 68.73
N GLU A 190 -2.42 -88.93 69.70
CA GLU A 190 -1.27 -89.31 70.51
C GLU A 190 -0.25 -90.09 69.65
N LYS A 191 1.03 -89.93 70.02
CA LYS A 191 2.25 -90.68 69.68
C LYS A 191 3.19 -90.15 68.58
N PRO A 192 4.52 -90.36 68.78
CA PRO A 192 5.55 -89.44 68.34
C PRO A 192 6.30 -90.00 67.13
N PHE A 193 6.44 -89.22 66.06
CA PHE A 193 7.48 -89.50 65.07
C PHE A 193 7.79 -88.25 64.24
N VAL A 194 9.07 -88.10 63.94
CA VAL A 194 9.69 -87.16 62.99
C VAL A 194 9.91 -85.73 63.51
N HIS A 195 10.92 -85.62 64.36
CA HIS A 195 11.93 -84.57 64.26
C HIS A 195 12.70 -84.76 62.93
N ALA A 196 12.32 -84.04 61.87
CA ALA A 196 13.19 -83.71 60.74
C ALA A 196 12.41 -82.86 59.74
N ILE A 197 13.09 -81.87 59.15
CA ILE A 197 12.61 -81.00 58.06
C ILE A 197 11.59 -79.92 58.48
N ARG A 198 12.12 -78.86 59.10
CA ARG A 198 11.63 -77.50 58.82
C ARG A 198 12.81 -76.57 58.54
N GLN A 199 13.42 -76.81 57.38
CA GLN A 199 14.18 -75.81 56.67
C GLN A 199 13.30 -74.56 56.45
N THR A 200 13.79 -73.42 56.95
CA THR A 200 13.78 -72.13 56.25
C THR A 200 12.60 -71.85 55.32
N VAL A 201 11.39 -71.86 55.85
CA VAL A 201 10.33 -71.00 55.29
C VAL A 201 10.53 -69.65 55.95
N ILE A 202 11.05 -68.67 55.19
CA ILE A 202 10.93 -67.26 55.54
C ILE A 202 9.44 -67.02 55.73
N LYS A 203 8.99 -67.04 56.99
CA LYS A 203 7.62 -66.69 57.34
C LYS A 203 7.51 -65.21 56.98
N PRO A 204 6.61 -64.78 56.09
CA PRO A 204 6.25 -63.37 56.10
C PRO A 204 5.77 -63.09 57.52
N VAL A 205 6.38 -62.08 58.14
CA VAL A 205 6.15 -61.69 59.53
C VAL A 205 4.70 -61.20 59.62
N CYS A 206 3.74 -62.11 59.78
CA CYS A 206 2.39 -61.76 60.23
C CYS A 206 2.48 -61.54 61.76
N SER A 207 3.18 -60.49 62.21
CA SER A 207 3.13 -60.06 63.60
C SER A 207 1.73 -59.52 63.88
N VAL A 208 0.98 -60.27 64.70
CA VAL A 208 -0.31 -59.93 65.32
C VAL A 208 -1.21 -58.98 64.51
N ILE A 209 -1.82 -59.49 63.43
CA ILE A 209 -2.99 -58.83 62.82
C ILE A 209 -4.24 -59.35 63.54
N ASN A 210 -4.70 -58.60 64.53
CA ASN A 210 -6.06 -58.64 65.09
C ASN A 210 -7.06 -58.03 64.08
N SER A 211 -8.37 -58.09 64.34
CA SER A 211 -9.40 -57.43 63.49
C SER A 211 -9.05 -55.96 63.21
N GLY A 212 -8.53 -55.25 64.22
CA GLY A 212 -8.05 -53.87 64.09
C GLY A 212 -6.95 -53.65 63.04
N GLY A 213 -6.06 -54.60 62.78
CA GLY A 213 -5.03 -54.46 61.74
C GLY A 213 -5.58 -54.54 60.31
N ILE A 214 -6.68 -55.27 60.09
CA ILE A 214 -7.38 -55.29 58.79
C ILE A 214 -8.19 -54.01 58.62
N ASP A 215 -8.84 -53.54 59.68
CA ASP A 215 -9.66 -52.33 59.62
C ASP A 215 -8.81 -51.07 59.44
N ASN A 216 -7.65 -50.97 60.09
CA ASN A 216 -6.67 -49.90 59.84
C ASN A 216 -6.15 -49.91 58.39
N ALA A 217 -5.93 -51.10 57.79
CA ALA A 217 -5.51 -51.20 56.40
C ALA A 217 -6.62 -50.78 55.42
N LYS A 218 -7.89 -51.09 55.72
CA LYS A 218 -9.04 -50.62 54.94
C LYS A 218 -9.21 -49.10 55.04
N GLU A 219 -9.01 -48.53 56.22
CA GLU A 219 -9.08 -47.09 56.44
C GLU A 219 -8.00 -46.35 55.63
N ARG A 220 -6.75 -46.83 55.67
CA ARG A 220 -5.66 -46.29 54.82
C ARG A 220 -5.99 -46.37 53.33
N ARG A 221 -6.60 -47.47 52.88
CA ARG A 221 -7.07 -47.60 51.50
C ARG A 221 -8.19 -46.61 51.17
N ALA A 222 -9.12 -46.37 52.10
CA ALA A 222 -10.19 -45.39 51.90
C ALA A 222 -9.62 -43.97 51.77
N ILE A 223 -8.65 -43.60 52.60
CA ILE A 223 -7.93 -42.32 52.50
C ILE A 223 -7.15 -42.21 51.17
N ALA A 224 -6.44 -43.27 50.77
CA ALA A 224 -5.74 -43.31 49.49
C ALA A 224 -6.68 -43.24 48.27
N ALA A 225 -7.86 -43.87 48.36
CA ALA A 225 -8.88 -43.79 47.31
C ALA A 225 -9.50 -42.39 47.22
N HIS A 226 -9.75 -41.73 48.36
CA HIS A 226 -10.23 -40.36 48.40
C HIS A 226 -9.21 -39.38 47.80
N THR A 227 -7.94 -39.48 48.20
CA THR A 227 -6.86 -38.63 47.68
C THR A 227 -6.62 -38.85 46.18
N PHE A 228 -6.69 -40.09 45.69
CA PHE A 228 -6.67 -40.38 44.25
C PHE A 228 -7.84 -39.72 43.51
N HIS A 229 -9.07 -39.86 44.03
CA HIS A 229 -10.24 -39.26 43.40
C HIS A 229 -10.17 -37.72 43.38
N GLU A 230 -9.70 -37.10 44.46
CA GLU A 230 -9.48 -35.66 44.54
C GLU A 230 -8.38 -35.19 43.56
N ALA A 231 -7.27 -35.93 43.46
CA ALA A 231 -6.21 -35.65 42.48
C ALA A 231 -6.75 -35.74 41.04
N GLN A 232 -7.60 -36.72 40.76
CA GLN A 232 -8.23 -36.90 39.45
C GLN A 232 -9.18 -35.74 39.12
N GLN A 233 -10.02 -35.31 40.05
CA GLN A 233 -10.91 -34.15 39.87
C GLN A 233 -10.10 -32.87 39.60
N ARG A 234 -9.04 -32.63 40.38
CA ARG A 234 -8.15 -31.47 40.19
C ARG A 234 -7.48 -31.52 38.81
N LEU A 235 -6.97 -32.67 38.37
CA LEU A 235 -6.38 -32.79 37.04
C LEU A 235 -7.38 -32.38 35.94
N THR A 236 -8.61 -32.89 36.00
CA THR A 236 -9.67 -32.55 35.03
C THR A 236 -9.94 -31.04 34.99
N GLN A 237 -10.00 -30.38 36.15
CA GLN A 237 -10.18 -28.92 36.23
C GLN A 237 -9.02 -28.16 35.55
N TYR A 238 -7.78 -28.57 35.76
CA TYR A 238 -6.62 -27.93 35.13
C TYR A 238 -6.55 -28.22 33.63
N GLN A 239 -6.98 -29.40 33.17
CA GLN A 239 -7.10 -29.71 31.75
C GLN A 239 -8.16 -28.82 31.06
N GLN A 240 -9.29 -28.57 31.73
CA GLN A 240 -10.29 -27.61 31.24
C GLN A 240 -9.73 -26.18 31.17
N ASN A 241 -8.98 -25.75 32.19
CA ASN A 241 -8.31 -24.45 32.16
C ASN A 241 -7.29 -24.35 31.01
N LEU A 242 -6.48 -25.38 30.78
CA LEU A 242 -5.57 -25.42 29.63
C LEU A 242 -6.30 -25.31 28.30
N ALA A 243 -7.42 -26.03 28.13
CA ALA A 243 -8.24 -25.92 26.93
C ALA A 243 -8.77 -24.48 26.73
N HIS A 244 -9.19 -23.82 27.82
CA HIS A 244 -9.60 -22.42 27.79
C HIS A 244 -8.46 -21.47 27.36
N GLN A 245 -7.26 -21.62 27.94
CA GLN A 245 -6.09 -20.80 27.55
C GLN A 245 -5.70 -21.00 26.09
N ARG A 246 -5.75 -22.24 25.58
CA ARG A 246 -5.49 -22.54 24.16
C ARG A 246 -6.51 -21.89 23.24
N ALA A 247 -7.79 -21.86 23.64
CA ALA A 247 -8.82 -21.15 22.89
C ALA A 247 -8.57 -19.63 22.87
N GLN A 248 -8.16 -19.03 23.99
CA GLN A 248 -7.80 -17.61 24.04
C GLN A 248 -6.60 -17.30 23.13
N HIS A 249 -5.57 -18.14 23.13
CA HIS A 249 -4.43 -18.00 22.21
C HIS A 249 -4.87 -18.07 20.74
N ALA A 250 -5.76 -18.99 20.38
CA ALA A 250 -6.28 -19.09 19.01
C ALA A 250 -7.08 -17.83 18.59
N ILE A 251 -7.85 -17.23 19.51
CA ILE A 251 -8.55 -15.97 19.28
C ILE A 251 -7.54 -14.84 19.04
N ALA A 252 -6.52 -14.71 19.90
CA ALA A 252 -5.48 -13.70 19.75
C ALA A 252 -4.73 -13.86 18.41
N GLN A 253 -4.43 -15.09 18.00
CA GLN A 253 -3.83 -15.38 16.69
C GLN A 253 -4.70 -14.91 15.52
N THR A 254 -6.02 -15.11 15.62
CA THR A 254 -6.96 -14.65 14.59
C THR A 254 -6.98 -13.13 14.52
N GLN A 255 -7.00 -12.44 15.66
CA GLN A 255 -6.95 -10.97 15.74
C GLN A 255 -5.67 -10.40 15.12
N LEU A 256 -4.51 -11.02 15.35
CA LEU A 256 -3.26 -10.61 14.70
C LEU A 256 -3.35 -10.78 13.18
N ASN A 257 -3.88 -11.90 12.70
CA ASN A 257 -4.02 -12.15 11.27
C ASN A 257 -4.94 -11.10 10.61
N GLU A 258 -6.04 -10.74 11.27
CA GLU A 258 -6.94 -9.68 10.83
C GLU A 258 -6.26 -8.30 10.80
N ALA A 259 -5.55 -7.94 11.87
CA ALA A 259 -4.80 -6.67 11.95
C ALA A 259 -3.72 -6.59 10.84
N ASN A 260 -2.97 -7.67 10.61
CA ASN A 260 -1.98 -7.74 9.53
C ASN A 260 -2.62 -7.62 8.14
N SER A 261 -3.77 -8.26 7.92
CA SER A 261 -4.51 -8.15 6.66
C SER A 261 -4.94 -6.70 6.41
N GLN A 262 -5.49 -6.02 7.44
CA GLN A 262 -5.86 -4.60 7.35
C GLN A 262 -4.65 -3.70 7.06
N LEU A 263 -3.53 -3.91 7.76
CA LEU A 263 -2.30 -3.16 7.55
C LEU A 263 -1.80 -3.31 6.10
N ASN A 264 -1.82 -4.53 5.56
CA ASN A 264 -1.40 -4.80 4.19
C ASN A 264 -2.31 -4.10 3.16
N ILE A 265 -3.62 -4.13 3.37
CA ILE A 265 -4.59 -3.42 2.50
C ILE A 265 -4.32 -1.91 2.52
N LEU A 266 -4.20 -1.32 3.71
CA LEU A 266 -3.98 0.11 3.87
C LEU A 266 -2.64 0.55 3.27
N THR A 267 -1.59 -0.26 3.44
CA THR A 267 -0.27 -0.03 2.85
C THR A 267 -0.30 -0.13 1.33
N GLY A 268 -1.05 -1.09 0.78
CA GLY A 268 -1.27 -1.20 -0.66
C GLY A 268 -1.92 0.05 -1.25
N GLN A 269 -3.00 0.53 -0.62
CA GLN A 269 -3.69 1.76 -1.01
C GLN A 269 -2.78 2.99 -0.93
N LEU A 270 -1.97 3.12 0.13
CA LEU A 270 -1.03 4.22 0.28
C LEU A 270 0.01 4.24 -0.85
N ASN A 271 0.58 3.07 -1.18
CA ASN A 271 1.56 2.96 -2.26
C ASN A 271 0.96 3.32 -3.62
N GLU A 272 -0.29 2.94 -3.86
CA GLU A 272 -1.03 3.31 -5.07
C GLU A 272 -1.25 4.82 -5.17
N GLN A 273 -1.66 5.48 -4.08
CA GLN A 273 -1.83 6.93 -4.05
C GLN A 273 -0.50 7.68 -4.28
N ARG A 274 0.60 7.21 -3.70
CA ARG A 274 1.95 7.76 -3.95
C ARG A 274 2.40 7.58 -5.41
N ALA A 275 2.03 6.46 -6.04
CA ALA A 275 2.27 6.26 -7.46
C ALA A 275 1.45 7.26 -8.31
N LYS A 276 0.16 7.48 -7.98
CA LYS A 276 -0.67 8.53 -8.61
C LYS A 276 -0.02 9.92 -8.46
N GLN A 277 0.52 10.25 -7.28
CA GLN A 277 1.17 11.54 -7.02
C GLN A 277 2.42 11.75 -7.89
N THR A 278 3.20 10.69 -8.08
CA THR A 278 4.40 10.73 -8.93
C THR A 278 4.03 11.04 -10.38
N ILE A 279 2.98 10.42 -10.90
CA ILE A 279 2.48 10.67 -12.27
C ILE A 279 2.02 12.12 -12.42
N ILE A 280 1.18 12.62 -11.51
CA ILE A 280 0.70 14.01 -11.54
C ILE A 280 1.87 14.99 -11.46
N THR A 281 2.88 14.72 -10.62
CA THR A 281 4.07 15.56 -10.51
C THR A 281 4.86 15.62 -11.82
N LEU A 282 4.96 14.51 -12.55
CA LEU A 282 5.59 14.49 -13.88
C LEU A 282 4.79 15.31 -14.89
N ILE A 283 3.45 15.20 -14.86
CA ILE A 283 2.57 15.99 -15.72
C ILE A 283 2.72 17.49 -15.42
N ILE A 284 2.73 17.90 -14.15
CA ILE A 284 2.96 19.31 -13.75
C ILE A 284 4.29 19.84 -14.29
N LYS A 285 5.37 19.04 -14.26
CA LYS A 285 6.66 19.44 -14.82
C LYS A 285 6.58 19.66 -16.35
N GLN A 286 5.85 18.81 -17.06
CA GLN A 286 5.61 18.98 -18.50
C GLN A 286 4.82 20.27 -18.76
N PHE A 287 3.74 20.51 -18.00
CA PHE A 287 2.94 21.73 -18.13
C PHE A 287 3.74 22.99 -17.87
N LYS A 288 4.60 23.00 -16.85
CA LYS A 288 5.47 24.14 -16.58
C LYS A 288 6.37 24.47 -17.76
N SER A 289 6.81 23.45 -18.50
CA SER A 289 7.60 23.64 -19.72
C SER A 289 6.76 24.25 -20.85
N ILE A 290 5.49 23.81 -21.00
CA ILE A 290 4.54 24.39 -21.96
C ILE A 290 4.25 25.85 -21.63
N GLU A 291 4.01 26.18 -20.35
CA GLU A 291 3.72 27.55 -19.92
C GLU A 291 4.90 28.51 -20.21
N ILE A 292 6.13 28.08 -19.93
CA ILE A 292 7.33 28.86 -20.24
C ILE A 292 7.41 29.10 -21.74
N HIS A 293 7.29 28.03 -22.53
CA HIS A 293 7.31 28.10 -24.00
C HIS A 293 6.25 29.06 -24.56
N LEU A 294 4.99 28.95 -24.10
CA LEU A 294 3.92 29.83 -24.55
C LEU A 294 4.16 31.30 -24.17
N LYS A 295 4.69 31.55 -22.97
CA LYS A 295 5.06 32.91 -22.52
C LYS A 295 6.19 33.50 -23.35
N ASP A 296 7.21 32.73 -23.68
CA ASP A 296 8.36 33.19 -24.47
C ASP A 296 7.95 33.50 -25.91
N VAL A 297 7.11 32.64 -26.52
CA VAL A 297 6.53 32.85 -27.85
C VAL A 297 5.60 34.05 -27.87
N LEU A 298 4.75 34.22 -26.86
CA LEU A 298 3.86 35.38 -26.71
C LEU A 298 4.65 36.69 -26.51
N GLY A 299 5.66 36.68 -25.65
CA GLY A 299 6.53 37.83 -25.43
C GLY A 299 7.22 38.28 -26.72
N SER A 300 7.73 37.32 -27.50
CA SER A 300 8.37 37.61 -28.79
C SER A 300 7.38 38.11 -29.85
N SER A 301 6.10 37.69 -29.81
CA SER A 301 5.08 38.18 -30.74
C SER A 301 4.56 39.58 -30.40
N ILE A 302 4.62 39.99 -29.13
CA ILE A 302 4.39 41.38 -28.71
C ILE A 302 5.48 42.29 -29.30
N VAL A 303 6.75 41.90 -29.17
CA VAL A 303 7.88 42.63 -29.77
C VAL A 303 7.75 42.70 -31.29
N LEU A 304 7.24 41.63 -31.93
CA LEU A 304 6.99 41.62 -33.37
C LEU A 304 5.93 42.64 -33.80
N GLU A 305 4.80 42.75 -33.09
CA GLU A 305 3.79 43.77 -33.42
C GLU A 305 4.34 45.18 -33.26
N ASP A 306 5.10 45.45 -32.20
CA ASP A 306 5.70 46.77 -31.97
C ASP A 306 6.68 47.12 -33.11
N ALA A 307 7.55 46.18 -33.49
CA ALA A 307 8.48 46.35 -34.60
C ALA A 307 7.78 46.56 -35.95
N ILE A 308 6.64 45.91 -36.19
CA ILE A 308 5.83 46.12 -37.41
C ILE A 308 5.09 47.46 -37.35
N SER A 309 4.53 47.84 -36.20
CA SER A 309 3.74 49.07 -36.06
C SER A 309 4.59 50.32 -36.22
N GLN A 310 5.84 50.25 -35.76
CA GLN A 310 6.80 51.35 -35.87
C GLN A 310 7.60 51.32 -37.19
N LEU A 311 7.48 50.26 -38.01
CA LEU A 311 8.34 49.85 -39.14
C LEU A 311 9.44 50.85 -39.57
N ILE A 312 10.44 51.05 -38.72
CA ILE A 312 11.58 51.95 -38.98
C ILE A 312 12.61 51.24 -39.87
N ASN A 313 12.78 49.93 -39.65
CA ASN A 313 13.68 49.06 -40.41
C ASN A 313 13.15 47.63 -40.36
N PHE A 314 13.08 46.97 -41.51
CA PHE A 314 12.70 45.55 -41.61
C PHE A 314 13.62 44.62 -40.81
N GLU A 315 14.87 44.99 -40.55
CA GLU A 315 15.78 44.22 -39.69
C GLU A 315 15.23 44.05 -38.26
N LEU A 316 14.53 45.06 -37.73
CA LEU A 316 13.89 45.03 -36.41
C LEU A 316 12.71 44.06 -36.36
N VAL A 317 12.10 43.72 -37.50
CA VAL A 317 11.02 42.73 -37.64
C VAL A 317 11.59 41.30 -37.71
N ILE A 318 12.79 41.13 -38.28
CA ILE A 318 13.39 39.80 -38.50
C ILE A 318 13.85 39.16 -37.19
N ALA A 319 14.43 39.95 -36.28
CA ALA A 319 14.91 39.44 -34.99
C ALA A 319 13.79 38.77 -34.15
N PRO A 320 12.63 39.41 -33.89
CA PRO A 320 11.54 38.78 -33.16
C PRO A 320 10.91 37.60 -33.92
N LEU A 321 10.84 37.63 -35.26
CA LEU A 321 10.45 36.46 -36.06
C LEU A 321 11.37 35.26 -35.81
N HIS A 322 12.69 35.49 -35.84
CA HIS A 322 13.69 34.46 -35.56
C HIS A 322 13.54 33.91 -34.14
N ALA A 323 13.28 34.77 -33.15
CA ALA A 323 13.08 34.35 -31.77
C ALA A 323 11.86 33.44 -31.63
N ILE A 324 10.71 33.83 -32.21
CA ILE A 324 9.48 33.02 -32.21
C ILE A 324 9.75 31.64 -32.82
N TYR A 325 10.30 31.57 -34.04
CA TYR A 325 10.52 30.30 -34.70
C TYR A 325 11.57 29.44 -34.00
N LYS A 326 12.64 30.05 -33.46
CA LYS A 326 13.62 29.33 -32.66
C LYS A 326 12.93 28.66 -31.47
N GLU A 327 12.08 29.37 -30.76
CA GLU A 327 11.35 28.83 -29.61
C GLU A 327 10.41 27.69 -30.03
N MET A 328 9.59 27.93 -31.07
CA MET A 328 8.66 26.93 -31.62
C MET A 328 9.34 25.65 -32.12
N ILE A 329 10.56 25.74 -32.69
CA ILE A 329 11.29 24.60 -33.29
C ILE A 329 12.21 23.91 -32.26
N THR A 330 12.93 24.66 -31.43
CA THR A 330 14.03 24.11 -30.61
C THR A 330 13.53 23.40 -29.37
N ASN A 331 12.48 23.91 -28.73
CA ASN A 331 12.07 23.39 -27.43
C ASN A 331 11.13 22.19 -27.53
N ASN A 332 10.54 21.98 -28.70
CA ASN A 332 9.76 20.79 -29.09
C ASN A 332 8.81 20.25 -27.98
N VAL A 333 8.32 21.16 -27.13
CA VAL A 333 7.58 20.83 -25.90
C VAL A 333 6.22 20.23 -26.25
N MET A 334 5.73 20.50 -27.46
CA MET A 334 4.46 20.04 -27.96
C MET A 334 4.51 18.63 -28.58
N ASN A 335 5.71 18.07 -28.87
CA ASN A 335 5.84 16.72 -29.43
C ASN A 335 5.27 15.63 -28.51
N SER A 336 5.34 15.81 -27.19
CA SER A 336 4.73 14.88 -26.23
C SER A 336 3.19 14.80 -26.32
N PHE A 337 2.58 15.69 -27.09
CA PHE A 337 1.14 15.80 -27.32
C PHE A 337 0.77 15.59 -28.80
N ASN A 338 1.63 14.90 -29.56
CA ASN A 338 1.45 14.59 -30.99
C ASN A 338 1.35 15.83 -31.90
N PHE A 339 1.89 16.96 -31.45
CA PHE A 339 2.05 18.13 -32.30
C PHE A 339 3.51 18.27 -32.70
N GLU A 340 3.80 17.96 -33.96
CA GLU A 340 5.14 18.05 -34.53
C GLU A 340 5.12 18.94 -35.78
N ILE A 341 6.07 19.88 -35.85
CA ILE A 341 6.32 20.63 -37.08
C ILE A 341 7.20 19.74 -37.95
N SER A 342 6.71 19.36 -39.14
CA SER A 342 7.44 18.45 -40.02
C SER A 342 8.83 18.99 -40.37
N ALA A 343 9.81 18.10 -40.52
CA ALA A 343 11.18 18.49 -40.86
C ALA A 343 11.26 19.32 -42.15
N GLU A 344 10.40 19.01 -43.13
CA GLU A 344 10.25 19.79 -44.37
C GLU A 344 9.80 21.23 -44.08
N MET A 345 8.83 21.40 -43.19
CA MET A 345 8.32 22.71 -42.82
C MET A 345 9.34 23.52 -42.01
N VAL A 346 10.09 22.87 -41.12
CA VAL A 346 11.24 23.46 -40.41
C VAL A 346 12.28 23.96 -41.40
N ALA A 347 12.68 23.13 -42.38
CA ALA A 347 13.65 23.52 -43.39
C ALA A 347 13.18 24.74 -44.20
N LYS A 348 11.91 24.74 -44.62
CA LYS A 348 11.29 25.85 -45.35
C LYS A 348 11.24 27.14 -44.54
N ILE A 349 10.94 27.07 -43.24
CA ILE A 349 10.97 28.24 -42.35
C ILE A 349 12.38 28.81 -42.26
N LEU A 350 13.39 27.96 -42.03
CA LEU A 350 14.77 28.40 -41.92
C LEU A 350 15.26 29.05 -43.22
N GLU A 351 14.89 28.50 -44.37
CA GLU A 351 15.17 29.08 -45.69
C GLU A 351 14.48 30.44 -45.86
N ASN A 352 13.20 30.54 -45.53
CA ASN A 352 12.43 31.78 -45.61
C ASN A 352 13.03 32.88 -44.71
N LEU A 353 13.38 32.54 -43.47
CA LEU A 353 14.00 33.49 -42.53
C LEU A 353 15.38 33.96 -43.02
N LYS A 354 16.18 33.06 -43.58
CA LYS A 354 17.46 33.40 -44.20
C LYS A 354 17.26 34.37 -45.37
N PHE A 355 16.30 34.07 -46.25
CA PHE A 355 15.98 34.92 -47.39
C PHE A 355 15.51 36.31 -46.95
N LEU A 356 14.63 36.39 -45.94
CA LEU A 356 14.18 37.67 -45.38
C LEU A 356 15.37 38.48 -44.85
N LYS A 357 16.29 37.84 -44.13
CA LYS A 357 17.50 38.48 -43.61
C LYS A 357 18.40 39.05 -44.73
N GLU A 358 18.49 38.36 -45.86
CA GLU A 358 19.32 38.80 -46.99
C GLU A 358 18.65 39.89 -47.85
N LYS A 359 17.33 39.81 -48.03
CA LYS A 359 16.59 40.70 -48.94
C LYS A 359 16.03 41.96 -48.29
N MET A 360 15.47 41.87 -47.08
CA MET A 360 14.69 42.96 -46.51
C MET A 360 15.48 44.21 -46.07
N PRO A 361 16.75 44.13 -45.61
CA PRO A 361 17.52 45.34 -45.25
C PRO A 361 17.74 46.32 -46.42
N ASN A 362 17.49 45.90 -47.66
CA ASN A 362 17.68 46.70 -48.87
C ASN A 362 16.37 47.32 -49.40
N LEU A 363 15.24 47.17 -48.69
CA LEU A 363 13.99 47.82 -49.10
C LEU A 363 13.98 49.30 -48.69
N PRO A 364 13.63 50.22 -49.60
CA PRO A 364 13.51 51.62 -49.26
C PRO A 364 12.31 51.84 -48.35
N LEU A 365 12.58 52.16 -47.09
CA LEU A 365 11.63 52.81 -46.20
C LEU A 365 11.83 54.31 -46.41
N ASN A 366 11.18 54.88 -47.43
CA ASN A 366 10.99 56.34 -47.41
C ASN A 366 10.28 56.67 -46.08
N GLU A 367 10.51 57.86 -45.51
CA GLU A 367 9.98 58.29 -44.20
C GLU A 367 8.44 58.19 -44.16
N ILE A 368 7.91 56.98 -43.97
CA ILE A 368 6.49 56.71 -43.79
C ILE A 368 6.24 57.06 -42.32
N ILE A 369 5.80 58.28 -42.10
CA ILE A 369 5.22 58.68 -40.82
C ILE A 369 3.88 57.96 -40.76
N VAL A 370 3.85 56.76 -40.17
CA VAL A 370 2.61 56.09 -39.81
C VAL A 370 2.00 56.91 -38.66
N GLU A 371 1.13 57.86 -38.99
CA GLU A 371 0.23 58.45 -37.99
C GLU A 371 -0.57 57.30 -37.36
N GLU A 372 -0.79 57.32 -36.04
CA GLU A 372 -1.57 56.31 -35.31
C GLU A 372 -2.98 56.17 -35.92
N THR A 373 -3.10 55.35 -36.95
CA THR A 373 -4.38 55.00 -37.53
C THR A 373 -4.99 53.95 -36.61
N ASN A 374 -6.25 54.14 -36.28
CA ASN A 374 -7.03 53.18 -35.51
C ASN A 374 -7.30 51.97 -36.42
N ILE A 375 -6.29 51.11 -36.63
CA ILE A 375 -6.34 49.99 -37.58
C ILE A 375 -7.40 49.00 -37.07
N ASN A 376 -8.53 48.96 -37.77
CA ASN A 376 -9.64 48.08 -37.45
C ASN A 376 -9.40 46.69 -38.07
N CYS A 377 -8.89 45.76 -37.26
CA CYS A 377 -8.61 44.39 -37.65
C CYS A 377 -9.87 43.51 -37.50
N THR A 378 -10.94 43.84 -38.22
CA THR A 378 -12.16 43.00 -38.31
C THR A 378 -12.02 41.90 -39.33
#